data_AF-A0AA96U967-F1
#
_entry.id   AF-A0AA96U967-F1
#
_cell.length_a   1.000
_cell.length_b   1.000
_cell.length_c   1.000
_cell.angle_alpha   90.00
_cell.angle_beta   90.00
_cell.angle_gamma   90.00
#
_symmetry.space_group_name_H-M   'P 1'
#
loop_
_entity.id
_entity.type
_entity.pdbx_description
1 polymer ?
#
loop_
_entity_poly.entity_id
_entity_poly.type
_entity_poly.pdbx_seq_one_letter_code
_entity_poly.pdbx_strand_id
1 'polypeptide(L)'
;MTDSFPHRGPAFDALQGLSVGDALGAQFFVPDTARTHLDARTAPPGPWPWTDDTEMACSVYAAQSERGTIDTFDLTHAFARRHDFDRGYGPAANRLLRLIREGGDARRLAAELFDGQGSFGNGAAMRVAPLGARYAEDPAAAVRPAADTAVTTHTHPQAVDGAVAVAVAAALAVRARTEPTTPARYLQAVADLTPHGAVRRGLAEAAALTDRTDPRAAAAVLGNGSRTSAADTVPYALWCAAHWLTDYPSALWAAIGAGGDVDTVAAITGGVVAARTGTAGIPAPWLAAREPLPAWTFPTPGAVRPAPAGLTPMQLPRPHPVPDLRWSDRQWNRYRAGLRTRHWLTHTADGTLHLHRADTGHELWALAFAPAPGGHWRPTAVRTEAHPARNPAPTHLLDALLSLEHDTPAR
;
A
#
# COMPACT_ATOMS: atom_id res chain seq x y z
N MET A 1 -18.75 16.21 15.04
CA MET A 1 -17.38 16.43 15.54
C MET A 1 -16.61 15.13 15.38
N THR A 2 -15.88 15.00 14.29
CA THR A 2 -15.00 13.85 14.04
C THR A 2 -13.82 14.00 14.96
N ASP A 3 -13.72 13.11 15.95
CA ASP A 3 -12.53 12.97 16.79
C ASP A 3 -11.39 12.55 15.86
N SER A 4 -10.64 13.52 15.34
CA SER A 4 -9.52 13.26 14.44
C SER A 4 -8.41 12.67 15.31
N PHE A 5 -8.32 11.34 15.35
CA PHE A 5 -7.14 10.68 15.86
C PHE A 5 -5.93 11.32 15.17
N PRO A 6 -5.00 11.93 15.92
CA PRO A 6 -3.88 12.59 15.28
C PRO A 6 -3.00 11.51 14.64
N HIS A 7 -3.03 11.41 13.31
CA HIS A 7 -2.12 10.56 12.56
C HIS A 7 -0.70 11.02 12.86
N ARG A 8 0.06 10.15 13.52
CA ARG A 8 1.38 10.42 14.06
C ARG A 8 2.22 9.15 13.99
N GLY A 9 3.52 9.34 14.11
CA GLY A 9 4.48 8.25 14.16
C GLY A 9 5.06 7.90 12.79
N PRO A 10 5.93 6.88 12.75
CA PRO A 10 6.85 6.71 11.63
C PRO A 10 6.19 6.46 10.27
N ALA A 11 5.05 5.74 10.25
CA ALA A 11 4.29 5.50 9.01
C ALA A 11 3.69 6.79 8.45
N PHE A 12 3.18 7.67 9.31
CA PHE A 12 2.66 8.96 8.89
C PHE A 12 3.79 9.88 8.43
N ASP A 13 4.92 9.89 9.14
CA ASP A 13 6.11 10.63 8.74
C ASP A 13 6.59 10.20 7.33
N ALA A 14 6.70 8.90 7.10
CA ALA A 14 7.07 8.34 5.81
C ALA A 14 6.06 8.68 4.70
N LEU A 15 4.75 8.66 4.98
CA LEU A 15 3.74 9.07 3.99
C LEU A 15 3.86 10.55 3.63
N GLN A 16 4.09 11.42 4.62
CA GLN A 16 4.27 12.84 4.39
C GLN A 16 5.51 13.12 3.55
N GLY A 17 6.63 12.46 3.86
CA GLY A 17 7.86 12.55 3.06
C GLY A 17 7.68 12.03 1.65
N LEU A 18 7.10 10.84 1.49
CA LEU A 18 6.82 10.27 0.18
C LEU A 18 5.99 11.24 -0.66
N SER A 19 4.92 11.80 -0.09
CA SER A 19 4.02 12.69 -0.83
C SER A 19 4.64 14.01 -1.25
N VAL A 20 5.59 14.53 -0.46
CA VAL A 20 6.35 15.73 -0.84
C VAL A 20 7.42 15.38 -1.87
N GLY A 21 8.07 14.22 -1.75
CA GLY A 21 9.05 13.72 -2.71
C GLY A 21 8.44 13.55 -4.10
N ASP A 22 7.31 12.84 -4.17
CA ASP A 22 6.48 12.69 -5.38
C ASP A 22 6.12 14.06 -5.97
N ALA A 23 5.36 14.87 -5.22
CA ALA A 23 4.82 16.12 -5.77
C ALA A 23 5.92 17.10 -6.21
N LEU A 24 7.03 17.20 -5.47
CA LEU A 24 8.17 18.03 -5.85
C LEU A 24 8.89 17.45 -7.08
N GLY A 25 9.15 16.14 -7.09
CA GLY A 25 9.82 15.47 -8.20
C GLY A 25 9.05 15.62 -9.52
N ALA A 26 7.72 15.49 -9.48
CA ALA A 26 6.85 15.67 -10.64
C ALA A 26 6.97 17.07 -11.28
N GLN A 27 7.34 18.10 -10.52
CA GLN A 27 7.54 19.45 -11.06
C GLN A 27 8.72 19.52 -12.05
N PHE A 28 9.68 18.59 -11.95
CA PHE A 28 10.89 18.58 -12.76
C PHE A 28 10.76 17.83 -14.09
N PHE A 29 9.57 17.30 -14.40
CA PHE A 29 9.23 16.92 -15.78
C PHE A 29 8.97 18.13 -16.68
N VAL A 30 8.68 19.30 -16.08
CA VAL A 30 8.46 20.55 -16.81
C VAL A 30 9.81 21.20 -17.15
N PRO A 31 10.19 21.33 -18.44
CA PRO A 31 11.52 21.80 -18.82
C PRO A 31 11.88 23.19 -18.27
N ASP A 32 10.90 24.11 -18.21
CA ASP A 32 11.11 25.46 -17.69
C ASP A 32 11.36 25.48 -16.18
N THR A 33 10.67 24.62 -15.42
CA THR A 33 10.94 24.39 -14.00
C THR A 33 12.35 23.89 -13.81
N ALA A 34 12.74 22.83 -14.53
CA ALA A 34 14.06 22.23 -14.41
C ALA A 34 15.19 23.24 -14.70
N ARG A 35 15.07 24.01 -15.80
CA ARG A 35 16.06 25.04 -16.18
C ARG A 35 16.24 26.12 -15.12
N THR A 36 15.18 26.47 -14.40
CA THR A 36 15.19 27.57 -13.42
C THR A 36 15.62 27.10 -12.03
N HIS A 37 15.17 25.92 -11.64
CA HIS A 37 15.16 25.51 -10.24
C HIS A 37 16.15 24.40 -9.89
N LEU A 38 16.56 23.57 -10.86
CA LEU A 38 17.34 22.36 -10.59
C LEU A 38 18.77 22.68 -10.13
N ASP A 39 19.53 23.44 -10.93
CA ASP A 39 20.91 23.80 -10.60
C ASP A 39 20.98 24.72 -9.38
N ALA A 40 19.97 25.58 -9.22
CA ALA A 40 19.83 26.48 -8.07
C ALA A 40 19.35 25.75 -6.79
N ARG A 41 18.86 24.51 -6.91
CA ARG A 41 18.24 23.73 -5.81
C ARG A 41 17.19 24.53 -5.04
N THR A 42 16.34 25.24 -5.78
CA THR A 42 15.23 26.02 -5.22
C THR A 42 13.91 25.35 -5.54
N ALA A 43 12.95 25.38 -4.62
CA ALA A 43 11.65 24.78 -4.88
C ALA A 43 10.80 25.71 -5.77
N PRO A 44 10.11 25.19 -6.81
CA PRO A 44 9.18 25.99 -7.61
C PRO A 44 7.97 26.46 -6.79
N PRO A 45 7.24 27.50 -7.22
CA PRO A 45 6.00 27.90 -6.55
C PRO A 45 4.97 26.76 -6.57
N GLY A 46 4.20 26.62 -5.49
CA GLY A 46 3.08 25.68 -5.42
C GLY A 46 1.78 26.24 -6.02
N PRO A 47 0.69 25.45 -6.03
CA PRO A 47 0.61 24.10 -5.47
C PRO A 47 1.26 23.03 -6.36
N TRP A 48 1.88 22.03 -5.75
CA TRP A 48 2.45 20.86 -6.43
C TRP A 48 1.45 19.69 -6.34
N PRO A 49 0.82 19.28 -7.45
CA PRO A 49 0.00 18.07 -7.45
C PRO A 49 0.88 16.84 -7.22
N TRP A 50 0.37 15.90 -6.44
CA TRP A 50 0.96 14.57 -6.30
C TRP A 50 0.45 13.61 -7.40
N THR A 51 1.16 12.50 -7.64
CA THR A 51 0.91 11.53 -8.71
C THR A 51 0.39 10.19 -8.18
N ASP A 52 0.43 9.13 -8.99
CA ASP A 52 0.02 7.79 -8.60
C ASP A 52 0.86 7.21 -7.47
N ASP A 53 2.13 7.64 -7.32
CA ASP A 53 2.99 7.31 -6.19
C ASP A 53 2.30 7.61 -4.84
N THR A 54 1.83 8.85 -4.66
CA THR A 54 1.10 9.25 -3.46
C THR A 54 -0.27 8.61 -3.38
N GLU A 55 -1.03 8.53 -4.47
CA GLU A 55 -2.39 7.95 -4.43
C GLU A 55 -2.36 6.49 -3.96
N MET A 56 -1.41 5.71 -4.50
CA MET A 56 -1.20 4.34 -4.10
C MET A 56 -0.61 4.24 -2.68
N ALA A 57 0.31 5.11 -2.29
CA ALA A 57 0.87 5.13 -0.93
C ALA A 57 -0.21 5.44 0.12
N CYS A 58 -1.08 6.42 -0.14
CA CYS A 58 -2.24 6.74 0.67
C CYS A 58 -3.17 5.52 0.80
N SER A 59 -3.32 4.73 -0.27
CA SER A 59 -4.14 3.53 -0.24
C SER A 59 -3.57 2.41 0.61
N VAL A 60 -2.25 2.17 0.53
CA VAL A 60 -1.53 1.24 1.40
C VAL A 60 -1.63 1.68 2.85
N TYR A 61 -1.37 2.96 3.14
CA TYR A 61 -1.45 3.51 4.48
C TYR A 61 -2.86 3.38 5.08
N ALA A 62 -3.90 3.70 4.31
CA ALA A 62 -5.29 3.57 4.74
C ALA A 62 -5.66 2.10 5.03
N ALA A 63 -5.33 1.18 4.12
CA ALA A 63 -5.63 -0.25 4.31
C ALA A 63 -4.96 -0.81 5.58
N GLN A 64 -3.68 -0.50 5.77
CA GLN A 64 -2.92 -0.90 6.94
C GLN A 64 -3.43 -0.25 8.23
N SER A 65 -3.93 0.99 8.17
CA SER A 65 -4.51 1.70 9.32
C SER A 65 -5.88 1.12 9.71
N GLU A 66 -6.72 0.77 8.73
CA GLU A 66 -8.07 0.24 8.97
C GLU A 66 -8.06 -1.12 9.67
N ARG A 67 -7.19 -2.04 9.24
CA ARG A 67 -7.17 -3.43 9.72
C ARG A 67 -6.01 -3.75 10.67
N GLY A 68 -4.96 -2.93 10.67
CA GLY A 68 -3.69 -3.28 11.32
C GLY A 68 -2.84 -4.30 10.54
N THR A 69 -3.33 -4.79 9.41
CA THR A 69 -2.63 -5.70 8.48
C THR A 69 -3.11 -5.46 7.05
N ILE A 70 -2.38 -5.96 6.07
CA ILE A 70 -2.76 -5.92 4.65
C ILE A 70 -3.68 -7.10 4.35
N ASP A 71 -4.90 -6.78 3.95
CA ASP A 71 -5.78 -7.71 3.22
C ASP A 71 -5.67 -7.40 1.73
N THR A 72 -5.17 -8.36 0.94
CA THR A 72 -4.87 -8.15 -0.48
C THR A 72 -6.14 -7.90 -1.30
N PHE A 73 -7.27 -8.49 -0.92
CA PHE A 73 -8.54 -8.24 -1.59
C PHE A 73 -8.99 -6.80 -1.37
N ASP A 74 -9.01 -6.34 -0.12
CA ASP A 74 -9.42 -4.97 0.20
C ASP A 74 -8.49 -3.93 -0.44
N LEU A 75 -7.17 -4.16 -0.39
CA LEU A 75 -6.19 -3.25 -0.96
C LEU A 75 -6.32 -3.16 -2.49
N THR A 76 -6.46 -4.29 -3.17
CA THR A 76 -6.58 -4.31 -4.64
C THR A 76 -7.81 -3.55 -5.11
N HIS A 77 -8.94 -3.74 -4.42
CA HIS A 77 -10.17 -3.01 -4.72
C HIS A 77 -10.12 -1.55 -4.29
N ALA A 78 -9.36 -1.21 -3.23
CA ALA A 78 -9.10 0.17 -2.87
C ALA A 78 -8.30 0.89 -3.95
N PHE A 79 -7.27 0.26 -4.53
CA PHE A 79 -6.56 0.82 -5.70
C PHE A 79 -7.51 1.04 -6.86
N ALA A 80 -8.28 0.02 -7.26
CA ALA A 80 -9.20 0.15 -8.38
C ALA A 80 -10.28 1.24 -8.19
N ARG A 81 -10.79 1.39 -6.96
CA ARG A 81 -11.80 2.41 -6.64
C ARG A 81 -11.23 3.82 -6.62
N ARG A 82 -10.02 3.99 -6.08
CA ARG A 82 -9.37 5.30 -5.91
C ARG A 82 -8.62 5.75 -7.15
N HIS A 83 -8.35 4.81 -8.08
CA HIS A 83 -7.69 5.04 -9.36
C HIS A 83 -8.27 6.26 -10.10
N ASP A 84 -7.48 7.33 -10.07
CA ASP A 84 -7.64 8.52 -10.89
C ASP A 84 -6.71 8.44 -12.10
N PHE A 85 -7.30 8.43 -13.31
CA PHE A 85 -6.54 8.25 -14.55
C PHE A 85 -5.59 9.43 -14.83
N ASP A 86 -5.87 10.60 -14.27
CA ASP A 86 -5.10 11.83 -14.49
C ASP A 86 -3.87 11.93 -13.57
N ARG A 87 -3.64 10.94 -12.69
CA ARG A 87 -2.54 10.95 -11.71
C ARG A 87 -1.21 10.38 -12.20
N GLY A 88 -1.08 9.99 -13.47
CA GLY A 88 0.23 9.58 -14.04
C GLY A 88 0.46 8.08 -14.15
N TYR A 89 -0.51 7.25 -13.76
CA TYR A 89 -0.42 5.79 -13.85
C TYR A 89 0.10 5.27 -15.21
N GLY A 90 1.00 4.29 -15.17
CA GLY A 90 1.43 3.57 -16.36
C GLY A 90 0.25 2.88 -17.10
N PRO A 91 0.31 2.73 -18.45
CA PRO A 91 -0.81 2.20 -19.24
C PRO A 91 -1.33 0.82 -18.80
N ALA A 92 -0.42 -0.08 -18.38
CA ALA A 92 -0.78 -1.40 -17.89
C ALA A 92 -1.54 -1.33 -16.56
N ALA A 93 -1.10 -0.47 -15.63
CA ALA A 93 -1.77 -0.24 -14.34
C ALA A 93 -3.16 0.39 -14.56
N ASN A 94 -3.25 1.41 -15.42
CA ASN A 94 -4.50 2.02 -15.85
C ASN A 94 -5.52 0.98 -16.35
N ARG A 95 -5.09 0.08 -17.24
CA ARG A 95 -5.95 -0.99 -17.75
C ARG A 95 -6.36 -1.98 -16.67
N LEU A 96 -5.40 -2.44 -15.85
CA LEU A 96 -5.65 -3.39 -14.77
C LEU A 96 -6.69 -2.86 -13.79
N LEU A 97 -6.46 -1.66 -13.23
CA LEU A 97 -7.30 -1.07 -12.20
C LEU A 97 -8.71 -0.76 -12.73
N ARG A 98 -8.82 -0.30 -13.98
CA ARG A 98 -10.13 -0.12 -14.64
C ARG A 98 -10.91 -1.44 -14.76
N LEU A 99 -10.28 -2.52 -15.23
CA LEU A 99 -10.94 -3.82 -15.37
C LEU A 99 -11.37 -4.42 -14.02
N ILE A 100 -10.56 -4.22 -12.97
CA ILE A 100 -10.94 -4.61 -11.60
C ILE A 100 -12.16 -3.80 -11.14
N ARG A 101 -12.17 -2.48 -11.37
CA ARG A 101 -13.31 -1.61 -11.03
C ARG A 101 -14.59 -2.01 -11.76
N GLU A 102 -14.48 -2.57 -12.98
CA GLU A 102 -15.59 -3.07 -13.78
C GLU A 102 -16.08 -4.48 -13.37
N GLY A 103 -15.46 -5.11 -12.36
CA GLY A 103 -15.86 -6.42 -11.83
C GLY A 103 -15.00 -7.60 -12.30
N GLY A 104 -13.86 -7.34 -12.92
CA GLY A 104 -12.92 -8.38 -13.32
C GLY A 104 -12.21 -9.04 -12.13
N ASP A 105 -11.83 -10.32 -12.30
CA ASP A 105 -11.05 -11.06 -11.30
C ASP A 105 -9.64 -10.47 -11.19
N ALA A 106 -9.38 -9.76 -10.09
CA ALA A 106 -8.13 -9.07 -9.87
C ALA A 106 -6.90 -9.99 -9.86
N ARG A 107 -7.00 -11.18 -9.25
CA ARG A 107 -5.86 -12.11 -9.17
C ARG A 107 -5.51 -12.61 -10.56
N ARG A 108 -6.53 -12.99 -11.34
CA ARG A 108 -6.35 -13.42 -12.73
C ARG A 108 -5.79 -12.29 -13.59
N LEU A 109 -6.37 -11.09 -13.52
CA LEU A 109 -5.95 -9.94 -14.31
C LEU A 109 -4.49 -9.54 -14.03
N ALA A 110 -4.07 -9.53 -12.75
CA ALA A 110 -2.69 -9.25 -12.38
C ALA A 110 -1.73 -10.36 -12.83
N ALA A 111 -2.15 -11.63 -12.75
CA ALA A 111 -1.36 -12.77 -13.22
C ALA A 111 -1.20 -12.79 -14.75
N GLU A 112 -2.22 -12.40 -15.51
CA GLU A 112 -2.21 -12.39 -16.99
C GLU A 112 -1.44 -11.18 -17.59
N LEU A 113 -1.04 -10.20 -16.77
CA LEU A 113 -0.25 -9.06 -17.25
C LEU A 113 1.05 -9.51 -17.93
N PHE A 114 1.36 -8.88 -19.07
CA PHE A 114 2.55 -9.16 -19.88
C PHE A 114 2.70 -10.66 -20.22
N ASP A 115 1.64 -11.25 -20.78
CA ASP A 115 1.60 -12.66 -21.20
C ASP A 115 1.99 -13.64 -20.07
N GLY A 116 1.56 -13.33 -18.84
CA GLY A 116 1.83 -14.17 -17.68
C GLY A 116 3.15 -13.89 -16.97
N GLN A 117 4.00 -12.99 -17.48
CA GLN A 117 5.28 -12.66 -16.86
C GLN A 117 5.13 -11.73 -15.64
N GLY A 118 4.05 -10.95 -15.61
CA GLY A 118 3.83 -9.94 -14.58
C GLY A 118 4.61 -8.64 -14.81
N SER A 119 4.17 -7.56 -14.16
CA SER A 119 4.85 -6.27 -14.22
C SER A 119 6.11 -6.28 -13.35
N PHE A 120 7.28 -6.00 -13.93
CA PHE A 120 8.54 -5.76 -13.20
C PHE A 120 8.73 -4.30 -12.76
N GLY A 121 7.71 -3.46 -12.98
CA GLY A 121 7.75 -2.03 -12.71
C GLY A 121 8.04 -1.65 -11.26
N ASN A 122 8.49 -0.41 -11.06
CA ASN A 122 8.73 0.19 -9.73
C ASN A 122 7.45 0.60 -8.99
N GLY A 123 6.27 0.51 -9.62
CA GLY A 123 5.00 0.93 -9.01
C GLY A 123 4.60 0.18 -7.73
N ALA A 124 5.16 -1.01 -7.49
CA ALA A 124 5.03 -1.70 -6.19
C ALA A 124 5.93 -1.09 -5.11
N ALA A 125 7.12 -0.60 -5.48
CA ALA A 125 8.13 -0.06 -4.57
C ALA A 125 7.81 1.38 -4.16
N MET A 126 7.24 2.17 -5.06
CA MET A 126 6.97 3.60 -4.82
C MET A 126 6.03 3.89 -3.65
N ARG A 127 5.16 2.93 -3.31
CA ARG A 127 4.02 3.11 -2.39
C ARG A 127 4.20 2.53 -0.98
N VAL A 128 5.31 1.84 -0.71
CA VAL A 128 5.44 0.95 0.47
C VAL A 128 6.29 1.48 1.62
N ALA A 129 6.98 2.62 1.47
CA ALA A 129 7.73 3.21 2.58
C ALA A 129 6.88 3.44 3.85
N PRO A 130 5.62 3.94 3.77
CA PRO A 130 4.75 4.10 4.94
C PRO A 130 4.41 2.78 5.64
N LEU A 131 4.25 1.69 4.88
CA LEU A 131 4.02 0.36 5.44
C LEU A 131 5.26 -0.12 6.19
N GLY A 132 6.42 -0.05 5.54
CA GLY A 132 7.71 -0.48 6.10
C GLY A 132 8.08 0.23 7.40
N ALA A 133 7.85 1.54 7.49
CA ALA A 133 8.16 2.34 8.67
C ALA A 133 7.46 1.87 9.96
N ARG A 134 6.42 1.03 9.89
CA ARG A 134 5.78 0.42 11.07
C ARG A 134 6.59 -0.71 11.71
N TYR A 135 7.51 -1.32 10.97
CA TYR A 135 8.22 -2.53 11.37
C TYR A 135 9.62 -2.21 11.92
N ALA A 136 9.79 -1.06 12.57
CA ALA A 136 11.09 -0.64 13.11
C ALA A 136 11.62 -1.59 14.20
N GLU A 137 10.73 -2.23 14.97
CA GLU A 137 11.07 -3.22 15.99
C GLU A 137 11.59 -4.53 15.39
N ASP A 138 11.09 -4.90 14.21
CA ASP A 138 11.55 -6.07 13.45
C ASP A 138 11.43 -5.81 11.92
N PRO A 139 12.48 -5.26 11.27
CA PRO A 139 12.51 -5.03 9.83
C PRO A 139 12.25 -6.27 9.00
N ALA A 140 12.58 -7.48 9.49
CA ALA A 140 12.30 -8.71 8.76
C ALA A 140 10.79 -8.97 8.66
N ALA A 141 10.00 -8.54 9.65
CA ALA A 141 8.54 -8.63 9.60
C ALA A 141 7.89 -7.72 8.54
N ALA A 142 8.64 -6.77 7.95
CA ALA A 142 8.16 -5.96 6.83
C ALA A 142 8.09 -6.74 5.50
N VAL A 143 8.89 -7.81 5.35
CA VAL A 143 9.06 -8.54 4.08
C VAL A 143 7.73 -9.10 3.56
N ARG A 144 6.99 -9.80 4.42
CA ARG A 144 5.76 -10.48 4.00
C ARG A 144 4.65 -9.48 3.61
N PRO A 145 4.30 -8.48 4.44
CA PRO A 145 3.34 -7.44 4.06
C PRO A 145 3.73 -6.68 2.79
N ALA A 146 5.02 -6.34 2.62
CA ALA A 146 5.48 -5.66 1.42
C ALA A 146 5.27 -6.52 0.16
N ALA A 147 5.61 -7.80 0.21
CA ALA A 147 5.37 -8.73 -0.88
C ALA A 147 3.86 -8.90 -1.18
N ASP A 148 3.03 -9.04 -0.13
CA ASP A 148 1.57 -9.13 -0.28
C ASP A 148 0.98 -7.87 -0.93
N THR A 149 1.50 -6.67 -0.61
CA THR A 149 1.08 -5.46 -1.34
C THR A 149 1.52 -5.48 -2.80
N ALA A 150 2.72 -5.96 -3.11
CA ALA A 150 3.28 -5.90 -4.46
C ALA A 150 2.47 -6.75 -5.45
N VAL A 151 2.17 -8.00 -5.09
CA VAL A 151 1.51 -8.97 -5.97
C VAL A 151 0.08 -8.59 -6.38
N THR A 152 -0.52 -7.58 -5.73
CA THR A 152 -1.83 -7.04 -6.13
C THR A 152 -1.82 -6.37 -7.51
N THR A 153 -0.66 -5.85 -7.94
CA THR A 153 -0.50 -5.19 -9.25
C THR A 153 0.75 -5.63 -10.00
N HIS A 154 1.76 -6.15 -9.29
CA HIS A 154 3.05 -6.55 -9.83
C HIS A 154 3.42 -7.96 -9.36
N THR A 155 3.13 -8.95 -10.19
CA THR A 155 3.40 -10.37 -9.89
C THR A 155 4.83 -10.80 -10.24
N HIS A 156 5.61 -9.97 -10.93
CA HIS A 156 6.99 -10.30 -11.29
C HIS A 156 7.92 -10.21 -10.07
N PRO A 157 8.82 -11.18 -9.83
CA PRO A 157 9.69 -11.21 -8.66
C PRO A 157 10.51 -9.93 -8.43
N GLN A 158 11.07 -9.33 -9.48
CA GLN A 158 11.84 -8.08 -9.33
C GLN A 158 11.05 -6.92 -8.73
N ALA A 159 9.75 -6.80 -9.05
CA ALA A 159 8.91 -5.76 -8.48
C ALA A 159 8.60 -6.03 -7.01
N VAL A 160 8.40 -7.31 -6.66
CA VAL A 160 8.25 -7.77 -5.28
C VAL A 160 9.52 -7.46 -4.48
N ASP A 161 10.69 -7.79 -5.02
CA ASP A 161 11.99 -7.50 -4.40
C ASP A 161 12.17 -6.00 -4.14
N GLY A 162 11.76 -5.15 -5.09
CA GLY A 162 11.79 -3.70 -4.96
C GLY A 162 10.90 -3.19 -3.82
N ALA A 163 9.68 -3.71 -3.71
CA ALA A 163 8.78 -3.36 -2.63
C ALA A 163 9.33 -3.81 -1.25
N VAL A 164 9.88 -5.02 -1.18
CA VAL A 164 10.52 -5.52 0.04
C VAL A 164 11.70 -4.62 0.44
N ALA A 165 12.58 -4.29 -0.50
CA ALA A 165 13.74 -3.43 -0.24
C ALA A 165 13.33 -2.06 0.32
N VAL A 166 12.35 -1.39 -0.30
CA VAL A 166 11.88 -0.07 0.17
C VAL A 166 11.22 -0.16 1.55
N ALA A 167 10.41 -1.20 1.81
CA ALA A 167 9.77 -1.39 3.11
C ALA A 167 10.79 -1.64 4.22
N VAL A 168 11.78 -2.51 3.96
CA VAL A 168 12.88 -2.78 4.90
C VAL A 168 13.71 -1.53 5.14
N ALA A 169 14.03 -0.77 4.09
CA ALA A 169 14.76 0.48 4.18
C ALA A 169 14.03 1.47 5.10
N ALA A 170 12.72 1.66 4.91
CA ALA A 170 11.92 2.51 5.78
C ALA A 170 11.94 2.02 7.24
N ALA A 171 11.80 0.72 7.50
CA ALA A 171 11.89 0.15 8.86
C ALA A 171 13.25 0.44 9.53
N LEU A 172 14.35 0.23 8.80
CA LEU A 172 15.71 0.50 9.27
C LEU A 172 15.97 2.00 9.45
N ALA A 173 15.37 2.86 8.64
CA ALA A 173 15.48 4.31 8.78
C ALA A 173 14.82 4.79 10.08
N VAL A 174 13.69 4.19 10.46
CA VAL A 174 13.07 4.46 11.78
C VAL A 174 13.96 3.95 12.91
N ARG A 175 14.53 2.74 12.81
CA ARG A 175 15.47 2.21 13.82
C ARG A 175 16.71 3.09 13.97
N ALA A 176 17.16 3.67 12.86
CA ALA A 176 18.27 4.61 12.88
C ALA A 176 17.99 5.85 13.73
N ARG A 177 16.73 6.14 14.11
CA ARG A 177 16.37 7.17 15.11
C ARG A 177 17.16 7.07 16.40
N THR A 178 17.38 5.85 16.85
CA THR A 178 18.10 5.52 18.10
C THR A 178 19.42 4.82 17.85
N GLU A 179 19.61 4.21 16.67
CA GLU A 179 20.78 3.41 16.32
C GLU A 179 21.48 3.96 15.06
N PRO A 180 22.43 4.92 15.18
CA PRO A 180 23.11 5.50 14.03
C PRO A 180 23.77 4.44 13.13
N THR A 181 23.77 4.70 11.82
CA THR A 181 24.33 3.82 10.80
C THR A 181 25.11 4.63 9.76
N THR A 182 25.98 3.97 9.00
CA THR A 182 26.62 4.54 7.81
C THR A 182 25.84 4.17 6.55
N PRO A 183 25.99 4.89 5.43
CA PRO A 183 25.30 4.55 4.18
C PRO A 183 25.54 3.11 3.73
N ALA A 184 26.80 2.68 3.72
CA ALA A 184 27.19 1.31 3.33
C ALA A 184 26.56 0.24 4.25
N ARG A 185 26.62 0.43 5.57
CA ARG A 185 26.02 -0.53 6.54
C ARG A 185 24.51 -0.59 6.41
N TYR A 186 23.87 0.56 6.19
CA TYR A 186 22.43 0.66 6.00
C TYR A 186 21.98 -0.08 4.74
N LEU A 187 22.61 0.21 3.59
CA LEU A 187 22.30 -0.45 2.32
C LEU A 187 22.55 -1.95 2.36
N GLN A 188 23.64 -2.40 3.01
CA GLN A 188 23.90 -3.82 3.19
C GLN A 188 22.80 -4.51 4.03
N ALA A 189 22.35 -3.88 5.12
CA ALA A 189 21.28 -4.43 5.95
C ALA A 189 19.94 -4.52 5.18
N VAL A 190 19.66 -3.58 4.27
CA VAL A 190 18.51 -3.68 3.36
C VAL A 190 18.71 -4.85 2.39
N ALA A 191 19.89 -4.98 1.79
CA ALA A 191 20.21 -6.06 0.85
C ALA A 191 20.10 -7.45 1.49
N ASP A 192 20.47 -7.60 2.76
CA ASP A 192 20.43 -8.87 3.49
C ASP A 192 19.00 -9.40 3.69
N LEU A 193 18.01 -8.50 3.81
CA LEU A 193 16.59 -8.84 3.94
C LEU A 193 15.82 -8.78 2.60
N THR A 194 16.48 -8.35 1.52
CA THR A 194 15.90 -8.37 0.18
C THR A 194 16.09 -9.75 -0.45
N PRO A 195 15.06 -10.32 -1.14
CA PRO A 195 15.23 -11.61 -1.82
C PRO A 195 16.36 -11.58 -2.86
N HIS A 196 16.86 -12.77 -3.22
CA HIS A 196 17.94 -12.88 -4.20
C HIS A 196 17.44 -12.51 -5.60
N GLY A 197 17.85 -11.34 -6.09
CA GLY A 197 17.41 -10.81 -7.37
C GLY A 197 18.28 -9.66 -7.87
N ALA A 198 17.84 -9.02 -8.95
CA ALA A 198 18.54 -7.86 -9.52
C ALA A 198 18.55 -6.67 -8.56
N VAL A 199 17.45 -6.44 -7.82
CA VAL A 199 17.37 -5.37 -6.81
C VAL A 199 18.42 -5.56 -5.72
N ARG A 200 18.54 -6.76 -5.15
CA ARG A 200 19.57 -7.06 -4.13
C ARG A 200 20.99 -6.84 -4.66
N ARG A 201 21.28 -7.22 -5.90
CA ARG A 201 22.59 -6.96 -6.51
C ARG A 201 22.86 -5.46 -6.64
N GLY A 202 21.88 -4.70 -7.13
CA GLY A 202 21.99 -3.24 -7.19
C GLY A 202 22.19 -2.61 -5.81
N LEU A 203 21.56 -3.13 -4.76
CA LEU A 203 21.79 -2.66 -3.38
C LEU A 203 23.20 -2.97 -2.87
N ALA A 204 23.76 -4.14 -3.22
CA ALA A 204 25.14 -4.48 -2.89
C ALA A 204 26.13 -3.58 -3.64
N GLU A 205 25.86 -3.27 -4.91
CA GLU A 205 26.64 -2.29 -5.68
C GLU A 205 26.54 -0.88 -5.06
N ALA A 206 25.33 -0.46 -4.67
CA ALA A 206 25.11 0.82 -3.99
C ALA A 206 25.88 0.91 -2.68
N ALA A 207 25.93 -0.16 -1.89
CA ALA A 207 26.69 -0.22 -0.64
C ALA A 207 28.21 -0.15 -0.85
N ALA A 208 28.71 -0.51 -2.04
CA ALA A 208 30.11 -0.45 -2.41
C ALA A 208 30.54 0.92 -2.98
N LEU A 209 29.60 1.80 -3.32
CA LEU A 209 29.91 3.16 -3.76
C LEU A 209 30.43 4.00 -2.60
N THR A 210 31.40 4.86 -2.89
CA THR A 210 32.03 5.71 -1.86
C THR A 210 31.13 6.89 -1.47
N ASP A 211 31.31 7.42 -0.26
CA ASP A 211 30.61 8.62 0.23
C ASP A 211 30.88 9.90 -0.58
N ARG A 212 31.87 9.88 -1.49
CA ARG A 212 32.21 11.01 -2.37
C ARG A 212 31.60 10.89 -3.77
N THR A 213 30.80 9.86 -4.02
CA THR A 213 30.22 9.61 -5.35
C THR A 213 29.17 10.68 -5.66
N ASP A 214 29.29 11.30 -6.84
CA ASP A 214 28.29 12.25 -7.32
C ASP A 214 26.96 11.52 -7.64
N PRO A 215 25.78 12.11 -7.32
CA PRO A 215 24.49 11.47 -7.58
C PRO A 215 24.26 11.04 -9.04
N ARG A 216 24.77 11.78 -10.04
CA ARG A 216 24.63 11.40 -11.46
C ARG A 216 25.53 10.22 -11.80
N ALA A 217 26.72 10.15 -11.20
CA ALA A 217 27.61 9.00 -11.35
C ALA A 217 27.02 7.75 -10.69
N ALA A 218 26.42 7.86 -9.50
CA ALA A 218 25.72 6.76 -8.87
C ALA A 218 24.53 6.27 -9.71
N ALA A 219 23.72 7.19 -10.24
CA ALA A 219 22.62 6.88 -11.14
C ALA A 219 23.05 6.16 -12.44
N ALA A 220 24.23 6.50 -12.98
CA ALA A 220 24.76 5.83 -14.17
C ALA A 220 25.09 4.34 -13.92
N VAL A 221 25.39 3.97 -12.68
CA VAL A 221 25.67 2.58 -12.26
C VAL A 221 24.39 1.87 -11.82
N LEU A 222 23.61 2.52 -10.97
CA LEU A 222 22.48 1.92 -10.26
C LEU A 222 21.14 2.02 -11.01
N GLY A 223 21.08 2.84 -12.06
CA GLY A 223 19.86 3.28 -12.72
C GLY A 223 19.30 4.57 -12.09
N ASN A 224 18.35 5.19 -12.78
CA ASN A 224 17.61 6.38 -12.31
C ASN A 224 16.10 6.24 -12.55
N GLY A 225 15.65 5.00 -12.71
CA GLY A 225 14.27 4.66 -13.03
C GLY A 225 13.82 4.94 -14.46
N SER A 226 14.68 5.44 -15.36
CA SER A 226 14.31 5.68 -16.78
C SER A 226 13.77 4.46 -17.52
N ARG A 227 14.01 3.23 -17.02
CA ARG A 227 13.41 1.99 -17.53
C ARG A 227 12.12 1.58 -16.80
N THR A 228 11.62 2.42 -15.90
CA THR A 228 10.41 2.23 -15.07
C THR A 228 10.36 0.85 -14.42
N SER A 229 11.52 0.35 -13.95
CA SER A 229 11.67 -1.00 -13.40
C SER A 229 12.19 -0.94 -11.98
N ALA A 230 11.74 -1.85 -11.12
CA ALA A 230 12.21 -1.86 -9.73
C ALA A 230 13.74 -1.96 -9.59
N ALA A 231 14.39 -2.73 -10.47
CA ALA A 231 15.84 -2.89 -10.48
C ALA A 231 16.62 -1.65 -10.98
N ASP A 232 15.97 -0.78 -11.76
CA ASP A 232 16.55 0.47 -12.28
C ASP A 232 16.26 1.68 -11.39
N THR A 233 15.32 1.55 -10.45
CA THR A 233 14.83 2.65 -9.60
C THR A 233 15.30 2.49 -8.15
N VAL A 234 15.05 1.32 -7.56
CA VAL A 234 15.16 1.12 -6.10
C VAL A 234 16.59 1.25 -5.59
N PRO A 235 17.63 0.66 -6.22
CA PRO A 235 18.99 0.80 -5.72
C PRO A 235 19.44 2.26 -5.62
N TYR A 236 19.14 3.07 -6.63
CA TYR A 236 19.50 4.49 -6.63
C TYR A 236 18.69 5.32 -5.64
N ALA A 237 17.37 5.12 -5.57
CA ALA A 237 16.52 5.82 -4.60
C ALA A 237 16.96 5.55 -3.14
N LEU A 238 17.34 4.30 -2.84
CA LEU A 238 17.84 3.92 -1.52
C LEU A 238 19.27 4.38 -1.28
N TRP A 239 20.10 4.47 -2.32
CA TRP A 239 21.42 5.12 -2.24
C TRP A 239 21.28 6.60 -1.85
N CYS A 240 20.41 7.36 -2.53
CA CYS A 240 20.10 8.74 -2.15
C CYS A 240 19.60 8.84 -0.71
N ALA A 241 18.68 7.97 -0.30
CA ALA A 241 18.21 7.97 1.09
C ALA A 241 19.33 7.68 2.10
N ALA A 242 20.22 6.72 1.81
CA ALA A 242 21.28 6.30 2.72
C ALA A 242 22.32 7.42 2.95
N HIS A 243 22.72 8.13 1.89
CA HIS A 243 23.74 9.19 1.95
C HIS A 243 23.25 10.47 2.64
N TRP A 244 21.92 10.71 2.65
CA TRP A 244 21.31 11.87 3.29
C TRP A 244 20.19 11.48 4.28
N LEU A 245 20.37 10.37 4.99
CA LEU A 245 19.31 9.78 5.84
C LEU A 245 18.81 10.73 6.94
N THR A 246 19.60 11.75 7.31
CA THR A 246 19.25 12.77 8.30
C THR A 246 18.97 14.16 7.70
N ASP A 247 19.00 14.31 6.37
CA ASP A 247 18.86 15.59 5.66
C ASP A 247 17.91 15.44 4.46
N TYR A 248 16.62 15.64 4.74
CA TYR A 248 15.54 15.45 3.77
C TYR A 248 15.69 16.33 2.51
N PRO A 249 15.95 17.66 2.60
CA PRO A 249 16.17 18.47 1.41
C PRO A 249 17.32 17.98 0.52
N SER A 250 18.47 17.67 1.11
CA SER A 250 19.63 17.20 0.32
C SER A 250 19.35 15.85 -0.33
N ALA A 251 18.64 14.95 0.35
CA ALA A 251 18.23 13.66 -0.21
C ALA A 251 17.34 13.83 -1.46
N LEU A 252 16.33 14.71 -1.39
CA LEU A 252 15.45 14.97 -2.53
C LEU A 252 16.20 15.63 -3.70
N TRP A 253 17.09 16.59 -3.43
CA TRP A 253 17.88 17.20 -4.50
C TRP A 253 18.84 16.21 -5.16
N ALA A 254 19.39 15.26 -4.41
CA ALA A 254 20.17 14.17 -4.98
C ALA A 254 19.30 13.28 -5.89
N ALA A 255 18.14 12.84 -5.41
CA ALA A 255 17.18 12.03 -6.17
C ALA A 255 16.74 12.70 -7.48
N ILE A 256 16.39 13.99 -7.43
CA ILE A 256 15.91 14.76 -8.58
C ILE A 256 17.05 15.04 -9.57
N GLY A 257 18.26 15.29 -9.09
CA GLY A 257 19.40 15.74 -9.88
C GLY A 257 19.90 14.77 -10.97
N ALA A 258 19.51 13.49 -10.91
CA ALA A 258 19.86 12.48 -11.89
C ALA A 258 18.84 12.28 -13.03
N GLY A 259 17.68 12.95 -12.98
CA GLY A 259 16.62 12.78 -13.98
C GLY A 259 16.05 11.35 -13.96
N GLY A 260 15.50 10.92 -15.10
CA GLY A 260 14.85 9.61 -15.22
C GLY A 260 13.41 9.66 -14.71
N ASP A 261 13.07 8.73 -13.81
CA ASP A 261 11.73 8.62 -13.20
C ASP A 261 11.70 9.39 -11.88
N VAL A 262 11.70 10.72 -12.03
CA VAL A 262 12.11 11.67 -11.00
C VAL A 262 11.17 11.68 -9.79
N ASP A 263 9.87 11.71 -10.03
CA ASP A 263 8.84 11.63 -8.99
C ASP A 263 8.95 10.33 -8.19
N THR A 264 9.08 9.17 -8.85
CA THR A 264 9.17 7.90 -8.13
C THR A 264 10.46 7.72 -7.34
N VAL A 265 11.61 8.11 -7.89
CA VAL A 265 12.87 8.08 -7.13
C VAL A 265 12.75 9.02 -5.92
N ALA A 266 12.23 10.24 -6.11
CA ALA A 266 12.05 11.21 -5.04
C ALA A 266 11.01 10.76 -3.99
N ALA A 267 9.93 10.09 -4.40
CA ALA A 267 8.90 9.55 -3.52
C ALA A 267 9.48 8.46 -2.59
N ILE A 268 10.22 7.51 -3.15
CA ILE A 268 10.90 6.45 -2.38
C ILE A 268 11.93 7.07 -1.43
N THR A 269 12.80 7.95 -1.92
CA THR A 269 13.83 8.61 -1.11
C THR A 269 13.19 9.43 0.01
N GLY A 270 12.20 10.27 -0.31
CA GLY A 270 11.50 11.11 0.66
C GLY A 270 10.79 10.30 1.73
N GLY A 271 10.11 9.22 1.34
CA GLY A 271 9.43 8.34 2.29
C GLY A 271 10.38 7.69 3.29
N VAL A 272 11.53 7.19 2.82
CA VAL A 272 12.55 6.56 3.66
C VAL A 272 13.23 7.59 4.58
N VAL A 273 13.62 8.75 4.06
CA VAL A 273 14.31 9.77 4.85
C VAL A 273 13.39 10.38 5.90
N ALA A 274 12.12 10.66 5.55
CA ALA A 274 11.15 11.12 6.53
C ALA A 274 10.83 10.06 7.61
N ALA A 275 10.94 8.77 7.28
CA ALA A 275 10.88 7.71 8.29
C ALA A 275 12.00 7.87 9.34
N ARG A 276 13.18 8.39 8.98
CA ARG A 276 14.24 8.75 9.95
C ARG A 276 14.03 10.10 10.62
N THR A 277 13.80 11.16 9.85
CA THR A 277 13.80 12.55 10.35
C THR A 277 12.50 12.96 11.03
N GLY A 278 11.42 12.22 10.77
CA GLY A 278 10.07 12.64 11.08
C GLY A 278 9.57 13.74 10.12
N THR A 279 8.29 14.07 10.21
CA THR A 279 7.66 15.16 9.43
C THR A 279 8.37 16.51 9.67
N ALA A 280 8.97 16.71 10.85
CA ALA A 280 9.74 17.91 11.20
C ALA A 280 11.03 18.10 10.37
N GLY A 281 11.55 17.03 9.76
CA GLY A 281 12.68 17.13 8.83
C GLY A 281 12.31 17.68 7.45
N ILE A 282 11.02 17.69 7.11
CA ILE A 282 10.53 18.21 5.82
C ILE A 282 10.37 19.74 5.95
N PRO A 283 10.91 20.54 5.01
CA PRO A 283 10.68 21.99 5.03
C PRO A 283 9.18 22.33 5.04
N ALA A 284 8.75 23.11 6.01
CA ALA A 284 7.35 23.53 6.13
C ALA A 284 6.80 24.19 4.84
N PRO A 285 7.55 25.01 4.09
CA PRO A 285 7.10 25.53 2.79
C PRO A 285 6.84 24.44 1.75
N TRP A 286 7.59 23.33 1.76
CA TRP A 286 7.40 22.23 0.81
C TRP A 286 6.14 21.43 1.14
N LEU A 287 5.91 21.17 2.43
CA LEU A 287 4.66 20.57 2.90
C LEU A 287 3.43 21.42 2.56
N ALA A 288 3.56 22.75 2.64
CA ALA A 288 2.50 23.69 2.29
C ALA A 288 2.27 23.81 0.78
N ALA A 289 3.33 23.65 -0.03
CA ALA A 289 3.23 23.67 -1.49
C ALA A 289 2.62 22.39 -2.05
N ARG A 290 2.86 21.23 -1.44
CA ARG A 290 2.24 19.95 -1.85
C ARG A 290 0.72 19.98 -1.67
N GLU A 291 -0.02 19.57 -2.70
CA GLU A 291 -1.48 19.38 -2.65
C GLU A 291 -1.88 18.56 -1.39
N PRO A 292 -2.95 18.93 -0.67
CA PRO A 292 -3.41 18.17 0.50
C PRO A 292 -3.66 16.69 0.19
N LEU A 293 -3.32 15.81 1.14
CA LEU A 293 -3.69 14.40 1.04
C LEU A 293 -5.21 14.24 1.17
N PRO A 294 -5.82 13.30 0.43
CA PRO A 294 -7.26 13.13 0.45
C PRO A 294 -7.73 12.57 1.80
N ALA A 295 -8.91 13.01 2.27
CA ALA A 295 -9.43 12.66 3.59
C ALA A 295 -9.59 11.15 3.82
N TRP A 296 -9.85 10.36 2.77
CA TRP A 296 -9.97 8.90 2.87
C TRP A 296 -8.66 8.19 3.24
N THR A 297 -7.52 8.88 3.15
CA THR A 297 -6.20 8.38 3.60
C THR A 297 -6.19 8.08 5.10
N PHE A 298 -7.08 8.72 5.83
CA PHE A 298 -7.09 8.84 7.29
C PHE A 298 -8.32 8.16 7.91
N PRO A 299 -8.50 6.85 7.71
CA PRO A 299 -9.61 6.12 8.31
C PRO A 299 -9.38 5.93 9.81
N THR A 300 -10.46 5.64 10.55
CA THR A 300 -10.35 5.30 11.97
C THR A 300 -9.48 4.05 12.14
N PRO A 301 -8.38 4.11 12.89
CA PRO A 301 -7.53 2.96 13.11
C PRO A 301 -8.31 1.79 13.73
N GLY A 302 -8.14 0.58 13.18
CA GLY A 302 -8.88 -0.59 13.65
C GLY A 302 -10.39 -0.55 13.36
N ALA A 303 -10.83 0.27 12.38
CA ALA A 303 -12.21 0.31 11.93
C ALA A 303 -12.73 -1.05 11.45
N VAL A 304 -11.84 -1.94 11.02
CA VAL A 304 -12.18 -3.31 10.67
C VAL A 304 -11.61 -4.27 11.70
N ARG A 305 -12.50 -5.08 12.28
CA ARG A 305 -12.14 -6.04 13.33
C ARG A 305 -11.56 -7.33 12.73
N PRO A 306 -10.46 -7.87 13.29
CA PRO A 306 -10.00 -9.21 12.95
C PRO A 306 -11.03 -10.26 13.40
N ALA A 307 -10.89 -11.47 12.87
CA ALA A 307 -11.70 -12.61 13.30
C ALA A 307 -11.55 -12.81 14.83
N PRO A 308 -12.66 -12.87 15.60
CA PRO A 308 -12.61 -13.27 16.99
C PRO A 308 -11.93 -14.63 17.19
N ALA A 309 -11.22 -14.79 18.31
CA ALA A 309 -10.71 -16.10 18.70
C ALA A 309 -11.87 -17.07 19.00
N GLY A 310 -11.64 -18.38 18.79
CA GLY A 310 -12.62 -19.42 19.10
C GLY A 310 -13.74 -19.61 18.08
N LEU A 311 -13.63 -18.98 16.91
CA LEU A 311 -14.54 -19.26 15.79
C LEU A 311 -14.21 -20.61 15.15
N THR A 312 -15.24 -21.39 14.84
CA THR A 312 -15.10 -22.71 14.23
C THR A 312 -15.58 -22.66 12.78
N PRO A 313 -14.72 -22.91 11.78
CA PRO A 313 -15.11 -22.95 10.37
C PRO A 313 -16.13 -24.04 10.07
N MET A 314 -16.83 -23.95 8.93
CA MET A 314 -17.75 -24.99 8.49
C MET A 314 -17.08 -26.37 8.39
N GLN A 315 -17.76 -27.42 8.82
CA GLN A 315 -17.34 -28.81 8.72
C GLN A 315 -17.87 -29.48 7.45
N LEU A 316 -19.11 -29.17 7.04
CA LEU A 316 -19.72 -29.72 5.82
C LEU A 316 -20.25 -28.59 4.92
N PRO A 317 -19.35 -27.78 4.31
CA PRO A 317 -19.76 -26.67 3.45
C PRO A 317 -20.42 -27.16 2.17
N ARG A 318 -21.66 -26.75 1.92
CA ARG A 318 -22.42 -27.04 0.69
C ARG A 318 -22.66 -25.76 -0.11
N PRO A 319 -22.54 -25.79 -1.46
CA PRO A 319 -22.97 -24.68 -2.29
C PRO A 319 -24.44 -24.33 -2.03
N HIS A 320 -24.76 -23.04 -2.03
CA HIS A 320 -26.12 -22.52 -1.90
C HIS A 320 -26.41 -21.56 -3.06
N PRO A 321 -27.65 -21.44 -3.54
CA PRO A 321 -28.03 -20.41 -4.49
C PRO A 321 -27.56 -19.01 -4.06
N VAL A 322 -26.96 -18.28 -5.01
CA VAL A 322 -26.46 -16.92 -4.80
C VAL A 322 -27.65 -15.96 -4.81
N PRO A 323 -27.92 -15.21 -3.73
CA PRO A 323 -29.02 -14.28 -3.69
C PRO A 323 -28.74 -13.06 -4.58
N ASP A 324 -29.79 -12.47 -5.15
CA ASP A 324 -29.69 -11.20 -5.88
C ASP A 324 -29.54 -10.04 -4.88
N LEU A 325 -28.30 -9.80 -4.43
CA LEU A 325 -27.94 -8.74 -3.49
C LEU A 325 -27.00 -7.76 -4.17
N ARG A 326 -27.31 -6.46 -4.01
CA ARG A 326 -26.47 -5.35 -4.45
C ARG A 326 -26.27 -4.40 -3.28
N TRP A 327 -25.06 -4.35 -2.76
CA TRP A 327 -24.69 -3.48 -1.65
C TRP A 327 -23.94 -2.26 -2.15
N SER A 328 -24.29 -1.08 -1.66
CA SER A 328 -23.46 0.11 -1.79
C SER A 328 -22.13 -0.04 -1.04
N ASP A 329 -21.13 0.78 -1.35
CA ASP A 329 -19.89 0.86 -0.56
C ASP A 329 -20.15 1.09 0.93
N ARG A 330 -21.16 1.91 1.28
CA ARG A 330 -21.54 2.12 2.69
C ARG A 330 -22.01 0.81 3.35
N GLN A 331 -22.85 0.04 2.67
CA GLN A 331 -23.32 -1.24 3.17
C GLN A 331 -22.17 -2.26 3.26
N TRP A 332 -21.34 -2.39 2.22
CA TRP A 332 -20.18 -3.27 2.26
C TRP A 332 -19.22 -2.91 3.39
N ASN A 333 -18.86 -1.63 3.53
CA ASN A 333 -17.99 -1.15 4.60
C ASN A 333 -18.55 -1.48 6.00
N ARG A 334 -19.87 -1.40 6.19
CA ARG A 334 -20.52 -1.79 7.44
C ARG A 334 -20.33 -3.27 7.76
N TYR A 335 -20.54 -4.17 6.80
CA TYR A 335 -20.38 -5.61 7.03
C TYR A 335 -18.91 -6.02 7.15
N ARG A 336 -18.02 -5.41 6.34
CA ARG A 336 -16.59 -5.70 6.39
C ARG A 336 -15.95 -5.28 7.70
N ALA A 337 -16.45 -4.23 8.35
CA ALA A 337 -15.97 -3.75 9.65
C ALA A 337 -16.10 -4.81 10.77
N GLY A 338 -16.93 -5.83 10.58
CA GLY A 338 -17.24 -6.85 11.56
C GLY A 338 -18.38 -6.40 12.48
N LEU A 339 -19.47 -7.16 12.49
CA LEU A 339 -20.64 -6.94 13.33
C LEU A 339 -20.71 -8.01 14.42
N ARG A 340 -21.15 -7.60 15.60
CA ARG A 340 -21.50 -8.49 16.70
C ARG A 340 -22.89 -8.13 17.17
N THR A 341 -23.84 -9.01 16.93
CA THR A 341 -25.22 -8.90 17.42
C THR A 341 -25.47 -9.98 18.47
N ARG A 342 -26.71 -10.04 18.97
CA ARG A 342 -27.15 -11.12 19.87
C ARG A 342 -27.04 -12.50 19.22
N HIS A 343 -27.21 -12.57 17.90
CA HIS A 343 -27.33 -13.81 17.16
C HIS A 343 -26.13 -14.11 16.25
N TRP A 344 -25.43 -13.07 15.78
CA TRP A 344 -24.42 -13.21 14.74
C TRP A 344 -23.09 -12.53 15.07
N LEU A 345 -22.02 -13.14 14.59
CA LEU A 345 -20.69 -12.56 14.49
C LEU A 345 -20.28 -12.57 13.02
N THR A 346 -19.83 -11.43 12.50
CA THR A 346 -19.28 -11.34 11.14
C THR A 346 -17.80 -10.99 11.17
N HIS A 347 -17.06 -11.52 10.21
CA HIS A 347 -15.75 -11.00 9.85
C HIS A 347 -15.52 -11.18 8.34
N THR A 348 -14.54 -10.47 7.80
CA THR A 348 -14.16 -10.59 6.38
C THR A 348 -12.70 -10.97 6.25
N ALA A 349 -12.43 -11.89 5.33
CA ALA A 349 -11.10 -12.30 4.93
C ALA A 349 -11.11 -12.65 3.43
N ASP A 350 -10.14 -12.12 2.68
CA ASP A 350 -9.93 -12.46 1.26
C ASP A 350 -11.21 -12.36 0.40
N GLY A 351 -11.99 -11.28 0.61
CA GLY A 351 -13.23 -11.04 -0.12
C GLY A 351 -14.40 -11.92 0.27
N THR A 352 -14.27 -12.73 1.32
CA THR A 352 -15.35 -13.55 1.87
C THR A 352 -15.88 -12.94 3.16
N LEU A 353 -17.19 -12.76 3.24
CA LEU A 353 -17.92 -12.47 4.48
C LEU A 353 -18.29 -13.78 5.15
N HIS A 354 -17.75 -14.01 6.34
CA HIS A 354 -18.03 -15.17 7.17
C HIS A 354 -19.05 -14.80 8.24
N LEU A 355 -20.10 -15.61 8.35
CA LEU A 355 -21.19 -15.43 9.31
C LEU A 355 -21.24 -16.59 10.29
N HIS A 356 -21.03 -16.27 11.56
CA HIS A 356 -21.01 -17.24 12.66
C HIS A 356 -22.16 -17.00 13.60
N ARG A 357 -22.67 -18.06 14.21
CA ARG A 357 -23.59 -17.95 15.35
C ARG A 357 -22.85 -17.39 16.57
N ALA A 358 -23.42 -16.39 17.21
CA ALA A 358 -22.79 -15.72 18.35
C ALA A 358 -22.69 -16.59 19.62
N ASP A 359 -23.58 -17.57 19.78
CA ASP A 359 -23.64 -18.45 20.96
C ASP A 359 -22.66 -19.63 20.89
N THR A 360 -22.41 -20.14 19.69
CA THR A 360 -21.58 -21.34 19.46
C THR A 360 -20.25 -21.04 18.75
N GLY A 361 -20.13 -19.91 18.06
CA GLY A 361 -18.98 -19.58 17.21
C GLY A 361 -18.89 -20.40 15.91
N HIS A 362 -19.85 -21.29 15.65
CA HIS A 362 -19.91 -22.07 14.42
C HIS A 362 -20.23 -21.18 13.23
N GLU A 363 -19.43 -21.29 12.18
CA GLU A 363 -19.71 -20.69 10.88
C GLU A 363 -20.91 -21.38 10.23
N LEU A 364 -21.89 -20.59 9.77
CA LEU A 364 -23.05 -21.08 9.05
C LEU A 364 -23.09 -20.62 7.59
N TRP A 365 -22.54 -19.44 7.30
CA TRP A 365 -22.56 -18.87 5.96
C TRP A 365 -21.21 -18.27 5.59
N ALA A 366 -20.79 -18.51 4.35
CA ALA A 366 -19.66 -17.86 3.72
C ALA A 366 -20.12 -17.29 2.39
N LEU A 367 -19.95 -15.99 2.20
CA LEU A 367 -20.36 -15.26 1.01
C LEU A 367 -19.12 -14.64 0.37
N ALA A 368 -18.71 -15.15 -0.79
CA ALA A 368 -17.64 -14.53 -1.57
C ALA A 368 -18.21 -13.32 -2.33
N PHE A 369 -17.57 -12.17 -2.23
CA PHE A 369 -18.00 -10.93 -2.86
C PHE A 369 -17.09 -10.52 -4.01
N ALA A 370 -17.67 -9.81 -4.97
CA ALA A 370 -16.93 -9.07 -5.98
C ALA A 370 -17.55 -7.68 -6.15
N PRO A 371 -16.76 -6.67 -6.54
CA PRO A 371 -17.29 -5.41 -7.04
C PRO A 371 -18.13 -5.66 -8.30
N ALA A 372 -19.09 -4.78 -8.52
CA ALA A 372 -19.93 -4.72 -9.69
C ALA A 372 -19.96 -3.28 -10.25
N PRO A 373 -20.24 -3.11 -11.55
CA PRO A 373 -20.39 -1.79 -12.15
C PRO A 373 -21.36 -0.90 -11.36
N GLY A 374 -21.02 0.40 -11.27
CA GLY A 374 -21.80 1.39 -10.51
C GLY A 374 -21.44 1.50 -9.03
N GLY A 375 -20.30 0.94 -8.59
CA GLY A 375 -19.85 1.06 -7.18
C GLY A 375 -20.63 0.17 -6.22
N HIS A 376 -21.15 -0.95 -6.72
CA HIS A 376 -21.88 -1.93 -5.92
C HIS A 376 -21.02 -3.15 -5.62
N TRP A 377 -21.40 -3.89 -4.59
CA TRP A 377 -20.85 -5.19 -4.22
C TRP A 377 -21.94 -6.25 -4.35
N ARG A 378 -21.60 -7.43 -4.87
CA ARG A 378 -22.52 -8.55 -4.97
C ARG A 378 -21.87 -9.86 -4.55
N PRO A 379 -22.62 -10.79 -3.95
CA PRO A 379 -22.13 -12.13 -3.73
C PRO A 379 -21.98 -12.83 -5.08
N THR A 380 -20.91 -13.62 -5.23
CA THR A 380 -20.62 -14.42 -6.43
C THR A 380 -20.66 -15.91 -6.13
N ALA A 381 -20.45 -16.30 -4.88
CA ALA A 381 -20.62 -17.65 -4.40
C ALA A 381 -21.10 -17.63 -2.94
N VAL A 382 -21.94 -18.62 -2.59
CA VAL A 382 -22.43 -18.81 -1.23
C VAL A 382 -22.23 -20.27 -0.82
N ARG A 383 -21.74 -20.47 0.40
CA ARG A 383 -21.68 -21.78 1.04
C ARG A 383 -22.43 -21.75 2.37
N THR A 384 -23.07 -22.87 2.70
CA THR A 384 -23.80 -23.07 3.95
C THR A 384 -23.34 -24.33 4.67
N GLU A 385 -23.38 -24.30 6.00
CA GLU A 385 -23.10 -25.47 6.83
C GLU A 385 -24.26 -26.47 6.78
N ALA A 386 -23.98 -27.68 6.31
CA ALA A 386 -24.96 -28.77 6.21
C ALA A 386 -24.85 -29.81 7.34
N HIS A 387 -23.86 -29.70 8.23
CA HIS A 387 -23.69 -30.65 9.33
C HIS A 387 -24.85 -30.50 10.35
N PRO A 388 -25.71 -31.51 10.56
CA PRO A 388 -26.93 -31.38 11.37
C PRO A 388 -26.67 -30.97 12.83
N ALA A 389 -25.55 -31.41 13.43
CA ALA A 389 -25.20 -31.01 14.80
C ALA A 389 -24.76 -29.54 14.92
N ARG A 390 -24.34 -28.91 13.81
CA ARG A 390 -23.92 -27.50 13.79
C ARG A 390 -25.03 -26.58 13.29
N ASN A 391 -25.89 -27.10 12.42
CA ASN A 391 -27.04 -26.40 11.86
C ASN A 391 -28.32 -27.26 11.93
N PRO A 392 -28.89 -27.49 13.13
CA PRO A 392 -30.05 -28.37 13.30
C PRO A 392 -31.35 -27.78 12.73
N ALA A 393 -31.41 -26.46 12.57
CA ALA A 393 -32.53 -25.72 11.98
C ALA A 393 -31.98 -24.61 11.06
N PRO A 394 -31.74 -24.91 9.77
CA PRO A 394 -31.14 -23.96 8.83
C PRO A 394 -31.93 -22.65 8.75
N THR A 395 -31.31 -21.55 9.18
CA THR A 395 -31.86 -20.20 8.98
C THR A 395 -31.65 -19.78 7.53
N HIS A 396 -32.68 -19.25 6.86
CA HIS A 396 -32.51 -18.75 5.49
C HIS A 396 -31.54 -17.54 5.46
N LEU A 397 -30.68 -17.47 4.44
CA LEU A 397 -29.62 -16.46 4.37
C LEU A 397 -30.17 -15.03 4.42
N LEU A 398 -31.27 -14.74 3.71
CA LEU A 398 -31.86 -13.40 3.71
C LEU A 398 -32.36 -13.01 5.12
N ASP A 399 -32.91 -13.96 5.88
CA ASP A 399 -33.37 -13.71 7.24
C ASP A 399 -32.18 -13.40 8.17
N ALA A 400 -31.08 -14.13 7.99
CA ALA A 400 -29.84 -13.86 8.71
C ALA A 400 -29.31 -12.45 8.40
N LEU A 401 -29.27 -12.06 7.13
CA LEU A 401 -28.82 -10.71 6.72
C LEU A 401 -29.75 -9.60 7.21
N LEU A 402 -31.07 -9.79 7.15
CA LEU A 402 -32.05 -8.84 7.68
C LEU A 402 -31.90 -8.67 9.20
N SER A 403 -31.65 -9.76 9.94
CA SER A 403 -31.45 -9.68 11.39
C SER A 403 -30.22 -8.85 11.77
N LEU A 404 -29.16 -8.86 10.96
CA LEU A 404 -27.99 -7.98 11.15
C LEU A 404 -28.38 -6.49 11.05
N GLU A 405 -29.33 -6.14 10.21
CA GLU A 405 -29.75 -4.75 10.03
C GLU A 405 -30.62 -4.24 11.19
N HIS A 406 -31.46 -5.11 11.78
CA HIS A 406 -32.37 -4.74 12.87
C HIS A 406 -31.66 -4.66 14.23
N ASP A 407 -30.68 -5.55 14.49
CA ASP A 407 -29.97 -5.62 15.77
C ASP A 407 -28.83 -4.61 15.91
N THR A 408 -28.59 -3.79 14.88
CA THR A 408 -27.58 -2.74 14.95
C THR A 408 -28.24 -1.47 15.51
N PRO A 409 -27.80 -0.93 16.67
CA PRO A 409 -28.37 0.30 17.20
C PRO A 409 -28.23 1.42 16.17
N ALA A 410 -29.30 2.16 15.94
CA ALA A 410 -29.27 3.41 15.18
C ALA A 410 -28.21 4.31 15.84
N ARG A 411 -27.09 4.53 15.14
CA ARG A 411 -26.06 5.46 15.59
C ARG A 411 -26.47 6.89 15.33
#